data_AF-A0A4V2T3V7-F1
#
_entry.id   AF-A0A4V2T3V7-F1
#
_cell.length_a   1.000
_cell.length_b   1.000
_cell.length_c   1.000
_cell.angle_alpha   90.00
_cell.angle_beta   90.00
_cell.angle_gamma   90.00
#
_symmetry.space_group_name_H-M   'P 1'
#
loop_
_entity.id
_entity.type
_entity.pdbx_description
1 polymer ?
#
loop_
_entity_poly.entity_id
_entity_poly.type
_entity_poly.pdbx_seq_one_letter_code
_entity_poly.pdbx_strand_id
1 'polypeptide(L)'
;MKWIINRKGFTLIELIVSLTLGIVILTIVLNHFSFVYKNIYNKYDYIVHMRNTRFALNYIEKRLRDVDQSTIVYHSNLKAFEGYTSSGVSRWIDLSGYMRNSAFIYFNRPTRQLRVNMNSENNVLVPFVYDVAVREIGNNNVVEIEVYASEIDYSVKSRFHIGTINR
;
A
#
# COMPACT_ATOMS: atom_id res chain seq x y z
N MET A 1 -43.98 -55.18 20.45
CA MET A 1 -42.88 -54.51 19.73
C MET A 1 -41.58 -54.86 20.45
N LYS A 2 -40.86 -55.89 20.00
CA LYS A 2 -39.63 -56.37 20.65
C LYS A 2 -38.46 -55.50 20.19
N TRP A 3 -37.90 -54.70 21.09
CA TRP A 3 -36.63 -54.02 20.87
C TRP A 3 -35.53 -55.08 20.88
N ILE A 4 -34.90 -55.33 19.73
CA ILE A 4 -33.71 -56.17 19.65
C ILE A 4 -32.55 -55.34 20.23
N ILE A 5 -32.25 -55.55 21.51
CA ILE A 5 -31.06 -54.97 22.14
C ILE A 5 -29.87 -55.82 21.71
N ASN A 6 -29.20 -55.39 20.64
CA ASN A 6 -27.99 -56.01 20.14
C ASN A 6 -26.84 -55.73 21.13
N ARG A 7 -26.43 -56.73 21.91
CA ARG A 7 -25.33 -56.63 22.91
C ARG A 7 -23.94 -56.89 22.32
N LYS A 8 -23.74 -56.67 21.02
CA LYS A 8 -22.40 -56.75 20.43
C LYS A 8 -21.63 -55.48 20.80
N GLY A 9 -20.58 -55.63 21.60
CA GLY A 9 -19.67 -54.55 21.94
C GLY A 9 -18.87 -54.09 20.71
N PHE A 10 -18.33 -52.88 20.78
CA PHE A 10 -17.48 -52.32 19.75
C PHE A 10 -16.15 -53.07 19.72
N THR A 11 -15.78 -53.61 18.57
CA THR A 11 -14.53 -54.36 18.43
C THR A 11 -13.34 -53.41 18.31
N LEU A 12 -12.16 -53.88 18.74
CA LEU A 12 -10.93 -53.09 18.65
C LEU A 12 -10.61 -52.69 17.20
N ILE A 13 -10.92 -53.55 16.22
CA ILE A 13 -10.69 -53.24 14.80
C ILE A 13 -11.63 -52.14 14.29
N GLU A 14 -12.91 -52.15 14.68
CA GLU A 14 -13.86 -51.09 14.33
C GLU A 14 -13.45 -49.74 14.93
N LEU A 15 -12.84 -49.74 16.12
CA LEU A 15 -12.26 -48.55 16.74
C LEU A 15 -11.09 -48.01 15.96
N ILE A 16 -10.12 -48.86 15.62
CA ILE A 16 -8.94 -48.45 14.86
C ILE A 16 -9.36 -47.88 13.51
N VAL A 17 -10.24 -48.57 12.77
CA VAL A 17 -10.72 -48.12 11.47
C VAL A 17 -11.45 -46.78 11.58
N SER A 18 -12.32 -46.64 12.57
CA SER A 18 -13.08 -45.39 12.80
C SER A 18 -12.16 -44.22 13.17
N LEU A 19 -11.14 -44.45 13.99
CA LEU A 19 -10.13 -43.45 14.34
C LEU A 19 -9.28 -43.06 13.12
N THR A 20 -8.81 -44.03 12.34
CA THR A 20 -8.05 -43.76 11.11
C THR A 20 -8.87 -42.94 10.12
N LEU A 21 -10.14 -43.30 9.93
CA LEU A 21 -11.04 -42.55 9.04
C LEU A 21 -11.28 -41.13 9.57
N GLY A 22 -11.47 -40.98 10.87
CA GLY A 22 -11.60 -39.67 11.52
C GLY A 22 -10.37 -38.78 11.32
N ILE A 23 -9.16 -39.35 11.46
CA ILE A 23 -7.90 -38.64 11.23
C ILE A 23 -7.79 -38.20 9.77
N VAL A 24 -8.08 -39.09 8.81
CA VAL A 24 -8.02 -38.75 7.37
C VAL A 24 -8.98 -37.61 7.05
N ILE A 25 -10.23 -37.67 7.54
CA ILE A 25 -11.21 -36.60 7.35
C ILE A 25 -10.70 -35.30 7.96
N LEU A 26 -10.20 -35.35 9.20
CA LEU A 26 -9.69 -34.16 9.89
C LEU A 26 -8.53 -33.52 9.13
N THR A 27 -7.58 -34.32 8.63
CA THR A 27 -6.45 -33.82 7.84
C THR A 27 -6.92 -33.12 6.57
N ILE A 28 -7.88 -33.71 5.83
CA ILE A 28 -8.43 -33.09 4.61
C ILE A 28 -9.10 -31.76 4.94
N VAL A 29 -9.92 -31.73 6.00
CA VAL A 29 -10.63 -30.52 6.43
C VAL A 29 -9.66 -29.42 6.85
N LEU A 30 -8.67 -29.73 7.69
CA LEU A 30 -7.66 -28.77 8.14
C LEU A 30 -6.84 -28.22 6.97
N ASN A 31 -6.41 -29.08 6.05
CA ASN A 31 -5.68 -28.64 4.85
C ASN A 31 -6.53 -27.71 3.98
N HIS A 32 -7.82 -28.01 3.82
CA HIS A 32 -8.75 -27.14 3.10
C HIS A 32 -8.88 -25.77 3.77
N PHE A 33 -9.07 -25.73 5.09
CA PHE A 33 -9.13 -24.48 5.83
C PHE A 33 -7.84 -23.67 5.73
N SER A 34 -6.67 -24.30 5.87
CA SER A 34 -5.38 -23.62 5.72
C SER A 34 -5.19 -23.06 4.31
N PHE A 35 -5.60 -23.79 3.28
CA PHE A 35 -5.56 -23.33 1.89
C PHE A 35 -6.47 -22.10 1.67
N VAL A 36 -7.72 -22.17 2.12
CA VAL A 36 -8.68 -21.06 2.00
C VAL A 36 -8.19 -19.84 2.77
N TYR A 37 -7.73 -20.02 4.01
CA TYR A 37 -7.19 -18.95 4.84
C TYR A 37 -6.01 -18.24 4.17
N LYS A 38 -5.04 -19.00 3.67
CA LYS A 38 -3.88 -18.46 2.95
C LYS A 38 -4.29 -17.66 1.72
N ASN A 39 -5.26 -18.15 0.95
CA ASN A 39 -5.75 -17.45 -0.23
C ASN A 39 -6.48 -16.15 0.11
N ILE A 40 -7.26 -16.13 1.19
CA ILE A 40 -7.94 -14.90 1.65
C ILE A 40 -6.91 -13.89 2.14
N TYR A 41 -5.93 -14.32 2.93
CA TYR A 41 -4.87 -13.47 3.44
C TYR A 41 -4.07 -12.81 2.30
N ASN A 42 -3.62 -13.60 1.32
CA ASN A 42 -2.90 -13.06 0.16
C ASN A 42 -3.73 -12.04 -0.64
N LYS A 43 -5.04 -12.28 -0.79
CA LYS A 43 -5.94 -11.33 -1.46
C LYS A 43 -6.11 -10.05 -0.65
N TYR A 44 -6.21 -10.16 0.66
CA TYR A 44 -6.31 -9.02 1.56
C TYR A 44 -5.06 -8.15 1.47
N ASP A 45 -3.87 -8.75 1.56
CA ASP A 45 -2.60 -8.03 1.44
C ASP A 45 -2.48 -7.32 0.09
N TYR A 46 -2.83 -8.01 -1.01
CA TYR A 46 -2.87 -7.42 -2.34
C TYR A 46 -3.76 -6.15 -2.39
N ILE A 47 -4.96 -6.22 -1.81
CA ILE A 47 -5.88 -5.08 -1.73
C ILE A 47 -5.29 -3.95 -0.87
N VAL A 48 -4.64 -4.26 0.24
CA VAL A 48 -4.00 -3.28 1.12
C VAL A 48 -2.90 -2.53 0.37
N HIS A 49 -2.02 -3.23 -0.33
CA HIS A 49 -0.97 -2.61 -1.13
C HIS A 49 -1.55 -1.73 -2.25
N MET A 50 -2.55 -2.20 -3.00
CA MET A 50 -3.23 -1.37 -4.02
C MET A 50 -3.84 -0.10 -3.42
N ARG A 51 -4.55 -0.22 -2.28
CA ARG A 51 -5.19 0.90 -1.59
C ARG A 51 -4.14 1.91 -1.13
N ASN A 52 -3.06 1.44 -0.53
CA ASN A 52 -1.98 2.31 -0.05
C ASN A 52 -1.33 3.06 -1.21
N THR A 53 -1.01 2.41 -2.33
CA THR A 53 -0.46 3.09 -3.51
C THR A 53 -1.39 4.20 -4.02
N ARG A 54 -2.71 3.93 -4.09
CA ARG A 54 -3.71 4.95 -4.46
C ARG A 54 -3.79 6.09 -3.46
N PHE A 55 -3.78 5.78 -2.16
CA PHE A 55 -3.79 6.80 -1.12
C PHE A 55 -2.54 7.67 -1.16
N ALA A 56 -1.36 7.08 -1.34
CA ALA A 56 -0.12 7.82 -1.48
C ALA A 56 -0.20 8.83 -2.63
N LEU A 57 -0.64 8.39 -3.82
CA LEU A 57 -0.84 9.27 -4.95
C LEU A 57 -1.88 10.36 -4.62
N ASN A 58 -3.05 10.01 -4.10
CA ASN A 58 -4.10 10.95 -3.72
C ASN A 58 -3.63 12.02 -2.72
N TYR A 59 -2.81 11.64 -1.74
CA TYR A 59 -2.23 12.58 -0.79
C TYR A 59 -1.23 13.53 -1.46
N ILE A 60 -0.38 13.00 -2.34
CA ILE A 60 0.54 13.82 -3.15
C ILE A 60 -0.26 14.80 -4.00
N GLU A 61 -1.31 14.34 -4.72
CA GLU A 61 -2.15 15.22 -5.54
C GLU A 61 -2.79 16.32 -4.70
N LYS A 62 -3.36 15.95 -3.55
CA LYS A 62 -4.01 16.89 -2.65
C LYS A 62 -3.04 17.96 -2.20
N ARG A 63 -1.82 17.58 -1.82
CA ARG A 63 -0.81 18.56 -1.38
C ARG A 63 -0.31 19.45 -2.50
N LEU A 64 -0.20 18.93 -3.73
CA LEU A 64 0.11 19.74 -4.89
C LEU A 64 -1.02 20.74 -5.21
N ARG A 65 -2.29 20.37 -4.98
CA ARG A 65 -3.45 21.28 -5.15
C ARG A 65 -3.62 22.28 -4.01
N ASP A 66 -3.13 21.97 -2.81
CA ASP A 66 -3.12 22.89 -1.67
C ASP A 66 -2.12 24.06 -1.88
N VAL A 67 -1.20 23.91 -2.82
CA VAL A 67 -0.23 24.93 -3.25
C VAL A 67 -0.80 25.67 -4.46
N ASP A 68 -0.51 26.96 -4.55
CA ASP A 68 -0.89 27.76 -5.72
C ASP A 68 -0.22 27.20 -6.99
N GLN A 69 -1.05 26.70 -7.91
CA GLN A 69 -0.61 26.03 -9.13
C GLN A 69 0.09 26.98 -10.11
N SER A 70 -0.17 28.29 -10.03
CA SER A 70 0.48 29.27 -10.91
C SER A 70 1.94 29.51 -10.53
N THR A 71 2.30 29.27 -9.26
CA THR A 71 3.63 29.55 -8.71
C THR A 71 4.42 28.29 -8.37
N ILE A 72 3.83 27.10 -8.54
CA ILE A 72 4.54 25.86 -8.25
C ILE A 72 5.70 25.64 -9.23
N VAL A 73 6.88 25.39 -8.65
CA VAL A 73 8.12 25.10 -9.37
C VAL A 73 8.49 23.65 -9.12
N TYR A 74 8.70 22.88 -10.18
CA TYR A 74 9.28 21.55 -10.09
C TYR A 74 10.80 21.63 -10.30
N HIS A 75 11.57 21.11 -9.34
CA HIS A 75 13.03 21.01 -9.40
C HIS A 75 13.42 19.59 -9.81
N SER A 76 13.81 19.41 -11.07
CA SER A 76 14.01 18.10 -11.69
C SER A 76 15.14 17.30 -11.01
N ASN A 77 16.24 17.98 -10.71
CA ASN A 77 17.43 17.46 -10.03
C ASN A 77 17.13 16.93 -8.61
N LEU A 78 16.18 17.56 -7.92
CA LEU A 78 15.79 17.18 -6.57
C LEU A 78 14.55 16.28 -6.54
N LYS A 79 13.87 16.08 -7.68
CA LYS A 79 12.55 15.44 -7.75
C LYS A 79 11.58 16.01 -6.70
N ALA A 80 11.60 17.34 -6.55
CA ALA A 80 10.85 18.04 -5.51
C ALA A 80 10.05 19.19 -6.11
N PHE A 81 8.93 19.50 -5.47
CA PHE A 81 8.12 20.67 -5.79
C PHE A 81 8.26 21.71 -4.70
N GLU A 82 8.29 22.96 -5.11
CA GLU A 82 8.28 24.14 -4.26
C GLU A 82 7.12 25.03 -4.66
N GLY A 83 6.41 25.59 -3.68
CA GLY A 83 5.45 26.65 -3.94
C GLY A 83 4.90 27.23 -2.66
N TYR A 84 3.87 28.07 -2.80
CA TYR A 84 3.28 28.80 -1.68
C TYR A 84 1.82 28.41 -1.49
N THR A 85 1.38 28.31 -0.23
CA THR A 85 -0.04 28.22 0.09
C THR A 85 -0.74 29.56 -0.19
N SER A 86 -2.07 29.58 -0.19
CA SER A 86 -2.85 30.83 -0.25
C SER A 86 -2.55 31.81 0.87
N SER A 87 -2.00 31.33 1.99
CA SER A 87 -1.52 32.14 3.12
C SER A 87 -0.08 32.63 2.97
N GLY A 88 0.58 32.38 1.83
CA GLY A 88 1.97 32.80 1.55
C GLY A 88 3.05 31.95 2.23
N VAL A 89 2.70 30.78 2.79
CA VAL A 89 3.68 29.89 3.44
C VAL A 89 4.36 29.01 2.39
N SER A 90 5.69 29.06 2.33
CA SER A 90 6.48 28.17 1.45
C SER A 90 6.33 26.71 1.89
N ARG A 91 6.07 25.84 0.93
CA ARG A 91 5.91 24.39 1.12
C ARG A 91 6.74 23.64 0.11
N TRP A 92 7.43 22.62 0.62
CA TRP A 92 8.21 21.68 -0.17
C TRP A 92 7.54 20.30 -0.16
N ILE A 93 7.46 19.68 -1.34
CA ILE A 93 6.97 18.32 -1.55
C ILE A 93 8.12 17.54 -2.15
N ASP A 94 8.74 16.65 -1.37
CA ASP A 94 9.97 15.96 -1.77
C ASP A 94 9.70 14.48 -2.12
N LEU A 95 9.80 14.14 -3.40
CA LEU A 95 9.57 12.78 -3.90
C LEU A 95 10.87 12.07 -4.28
N SER A 96 12.03 12.59 -3.85
CA SER A 96 13.35 12.03 -4.18
C SER A 96 13.65 10.66 -3.58
N GLY A 97 13.00 10.34 -2.45
CA GLY A 97 13.30 9.17 -1.63
C GLY A 97 14.23 9.46 -0.45
N TYR A 98 14.76 10.69 -0.33
CA TYR A 98 15.57 11.12 0.79
C TYR A 98 14.76 11.88 1.84
N MET A 99 15.20 11.80 3.10
CA MET A 99 14.56 12.53 4.19
C MET A 99 14.93 14.01 4.12
N ARG A 100 13.94 14.86 3.87
CA ARG A 100 14.06 16.30 3.99
C ARG A 100 13.21 16.79 5.14
N ASN A 101 13.85 17.09 6.28
CA ASN A 101 13.16 17.49 7.51
C ASN A 101 12.27 18.73 7.34
N SER A 102 12.56 19.60 6.39
CA SER A 102 11.75 20.80 6.11
C SER A 102 10.63 20.59 5.10
N ALA A 103 10.56 19.40 4.46
CA ALA A 103 9.51 19.12 3.50
C ALA A 103 8.18 18.88 4.21
N PHE A 104 7.11 19.49 3.68
CA PHE A 104 5.77 19.31 4.20
C PHE A 104 5.29 17.87 4.01
N ILE A 105 5.59 17.29 2.86
CA ILE A 105 5.39 15.86 2.58
C ILE A 105 6.65 15.35 1.90
N TYR A 106 7.07 14.14 2.24
CA TYR A 106 8.21 13.51 1.58
C TYR A 106 8.10 12.00 1.50
N PHE A 107 8.73 11.43 0.48
CA PHE A 107 8.90 9.99 0.35
C PHE A 107 10.21 9.54 1.00
N ASN A 108 10.12 8.63 1.96
CA ASN A 108 11.27 7.98 2.59
C ASN A 108 11.45 6.58 1.98
N ARG A 109 12.42 6.44 1.08
CA ARG A 109 12.69 5.18 0.38
C ARG A 109 13.21 4.08 1.31
N PRO A 110 14.18 4.32 2.22
CA PRO A 110 14.63 3.31 3.19
C PRO A 110 13.50 2.66 3.99
N THR A 111 12.51 3.45 4.45
CA THR A 111 11.39 2.92 5.23
C THR A 111 10.14 2.63 4.40
N ARG A 112 10.19 2.85 3.07
CA ARG A 112 9.07 2.63 2.12
C ARG A 112 7.78 3.34 2.55
N GLN A 113 7.90 4.60 2.96
CA GLN A 113 6.80 5.37 3.55
C GLN A 113 6.67 6.74 2.90
N LEU A 114 5.42 7.14 2.64
CA LEU A 114 5.09 8.55 2.46
C LEU A 114 4.82 9.17 3.83
N ARG A 115 5.50 10.28 4.13
CA ARG A 115 5.45 10.94 5.43
C ARG A 115 5.06 12.40 5.28
N VAL A 116 4.45 12.95 6.32
CA VAL A 116 4.13 14.37 6.42
C VAL A 116 4.85 14.96 7.62
N ASN A 117 5.42 16.15 7.44
CA ASN A 117 5.90 16.95 8.54
C ASN A 117 4.79 17.91 8.99
N MET A 118 4.28 17.68 10.19
CA MET A 118 3.37 18.60 10.87
C MET A 118 4.02 19.02 12.19
N ASN A 119 4.24 20.33 12.37
CA ASN A 119 4.81 20.89 13.59
C ASN A 119 6.14 20.24 14.02
N SER A 120 7.03 19.97 13.05
CA SER A 120 8.33 19.30 13.26
C SER A 120 8.23 17.81 13.63
N GLU A 121 7.05 17.22 13.59
CA GLU A 121 6.84 15.78 13.77
C GLU A 121 6.65 15.08 12.41
N ASN A 122 7.43 14.02 12.21
CA ASN A 122 7.44 13.24 10.99
C ASN A 122 6.45 12.07 11.08
N ASN A 123 5.21 12.30 10.66
CA ASN A 123 4.14 11.29 10.74
C ASN A 123 4.10 10.42 9.49
N VAL A 124 3.84 9.12 9.67
CA VAL A 124 3.64 8.20 8.54
C VAL A 124 2.21 8.38 8.00
N LEU A 125 2.10 8.83 6.75
CA LEU A 125 0.79 8.93 6.07
C LEU A 125 0.40 7.60 5.45
N VAL A 126 1.33 7.00 4.70
CA VAL A 126 1.07 5.78 3.94
C VAL A 126 2.30 4.86 4.01
N PRO A 127 2.15 3.63 4.53
CA PRO A 127 3.20 2.62 4.49
C PRO A 127 3.19 1.85 3.16
N PHE A 128 4.24 1.07 2.93
CA PHE A 128 4.35 0.08 1.84
C PHE A 128 4.43 0.69 0.42
N VAL A 129 4.96 1.90 0.30
CA VAL A 129 5.27 2.55 -0.98
C VAL A 129 6.69 2.17 -1.40
N TYR A 130 6.85 1.47 -2.51
CA TYR A 130 8.15 1.02 -3.00
C TYR A 130 9.03 2.17 -3.47
N ASP A 131 8.46 2.96 -4.39
CA ASP A 131 9.12 4.08 -5.02
C ASP A 131 8.10 5.08 -5.54
N VAL A 132 8.57 6.30 -5.76
CA VAL A 132 7.82 7.36 -6.41
C VAL A 132 8.67 7.90 -7.56
N ALA A 133 8.19 7.73 -8.78
CA ALA A 133 8.81 8.29 -9.97
C ALA A 133 8.10 9.58 -10.37
N VAL A 134 8.89 10.58 -10.76
CA VAL A 134 8.39 11.83 -11.34
C VAL A 134 9.05 11.99 -12.69
N ARG A 135 8.25 12.20 -13.74
CA ARG A 135 8.70 12.33 -15.13
C ARG A 135 8.10 13.59 -15.74
N GLU A 136 8.91 14.36 -16.44
CA GLU A 136 8.43 15.49 -17.25
C GLU A 136 7.81 14.96 -18.56
N ILE A 137 6.62 15.42 -18.90
CA ILE A 137 5.95 15.09 -20.15
C ILE A 137 6.02 16.31 -21.09
N GLY A 138 7.00 16.27 -22.00
CA GLY A 138 7.14 17.27 -23.06
C GLY A 138 7.43 18.69 -22.56
N ASN A 139 7.14 19.68 -23.40
CA ASN A 139 7.42 21.10 -23.13
C ASN A 139 6.23 21.86 -22.50
N ASN A 140 5.16 21.17 -22.07
CA ASN A 140 3.91 21.80 -21.62
C ASN A 140 3.79 21.96 -20.10
N ASN A 141 4.90 21.98 -19.37
CA ASN A 141 4.90 22.04 -17.90
C ASN A 141 3.99 20.98 -17.27
N VAL A 142 4.03 19.76 -17.81
CA VAL A 142 3.29 18.62 -17.27
C VAL A 142 4.28 17.66 -16.62
N VAL A 143 3.99 17.26 -15.39
CA VAL A 143 4.70 16.19 -14.70
C VAL A 143 3.78 15.00 -14.49
N GLU A 144 4.31 13.81 -14.70
CA GLU A 144 3.66 12.55 -14.35
C GLU A 144 4.30 12.00 -13.08
N ILE A 145 3.48 11.76 -12.08
CA ILE A 145 3.88 11.13 -10.83
C ILE A 145 3.34 9.72 -10.85
N GLU A 146 4.22 8.73 -10.71
CA GLU A 146 3.88 7.32 -10.61
C GLU A 146 4.35 6.76 -9.27
N VAL A 147 3.43 6.12 -8.55
CA VAL A 147 3.69 5.49 -7.26
C VAL A 147 3.64 3.98 -7.44
N TYR A 148 4.67 3.27 -6.94
CA TYR A 148 4.81 1.82 -7.05
C TYR A 148 4.53 1.14 -5.71
N ALA A 149 3.80 0.02 -5.75
CA ALA A 149 3.58 -0.84 -4.59
C ALA A 149 4.83 -1.68 -4.25
N SER A 150 5.04 -1.99 -2.97
CA SER A 150 6.25 -2.68 -2.47
C SER A 150 6.30 -4.19 -2.64
N GLU A 151 5.16 -4.87 -2.64
CA GLU A 151 5.11 -6.33 -2.63
C GLU A 151 4.30 -6.92 -3.79
N ILE A 152 3.69 -6.06 -4.61
CA ILE A 152 2.87 -6.46 -5.75
C ILE A 152 3.27 -5.66 -6.98
N ASP A 153 3.11 -6.27 -8.16
CA ASP A 153 3.31 -5.58 -9.45
C ASP A 153 2.11 -4.66 -9.74
N TYR A 154 2.09 -3.51 -9.06
CA TYR A 154 1.04 -2.52 -9.18
C TYR A 154 1.62 -1.12 -9.05
N SER A 155 1.23 -0.25 -9.98
CA SER A 155 1.51 1.18 -9.92
C SER A 155 0.26 2.01 -10.23
N VAL A 156 0.26 3.25 -9.76
CA VAL A 156 -0.77 4.24 -10.08
C VAL A 156 -0.08 5.53 -10.48
N LYS A 157 -0.56 6.14 -11.56
CA LYS A 157 0.00 7.38 -12.10
C LYS A 157 -1.04 8.46 -12.25
N SER A 158 -0.59 9.71 -12.12
CA SER A 158 -1.38 10.90 -12.39
C SER A 158 -0.52 11.99 -12.98
N ARG A 159 -1.16 12.94 -13.66
CA ARG A 159 -0.52 14.01 -14.40
C ARG A 159 -0.94 15.35 -13.82
N PHE A 160 0.03 16.24 -13.63
CA PHE A 160 -0.17 17.57 -13.06
C PHE A 160 0.40 18.62 -13.99
N HIS A 161 -0.36 19.67 -14.21
CA HIS A 161 0.15 20.90 -14.79
C HIS A 161 0.78 21.73 -13.67
N ILE A 162 1.95 22.29 -13.95
CA ILE A 162 2.71 23.13 -13.03
C ILE A 162 3.04 24.46 -13.69
N GLY A 163 3.32 25.48 -12.86
CA GLY A 163 3.64 26.82 -13.35
C GLY A 163 4.99 26.85 -14.07
N THR A 164 6.03 26.30 -13.46
CA THR A 164 7.41 26.33 -13.98
C THR A 164 8.16 25.02 -13.73
N ILE A 165 8.99 24.60 -14.68
CA ILE A 165 9.97 23.52 -14.52
C ILE A 165 11.37 24.14 -14.43
N ASN A 166 12.06 23.88 -13.33
CA ASN A 166 13.46 24.24 -13.14
C ASN A 166 14.33 22.99 -13.37
N ARG A 167 15.15 23.06 -14.43
CA ARG A 167 15.98 21.93 -14.89
C ARG A 167 17.33 21.92 -14.19
#